data_AF-A0A1S8YR54-F1
#
_entry.id   AF-A0A1S8YR54-F1
#
_cell.length_a   1.000
_cell.length_b   1.000
_cell.length_c   1.000
_cell.angle_alpha   90.00
_cell.angle_beta   90.00
_cell.angle_gamma   90.00
#
_symmetry.space_group_name_H-M   'P 1'
#
loop_
_entity.id
_entity.type
_entity.pdbx_description
1 polymer ?
#
loop_
_entity_poly.entity_id
_entity_poly.type
_entity_poly.pdbx_seq_one_letter_code
_entity_poly.pdbx_strand_id
1 'polypeptide(L)'
;MTPSEKKLFEIVLDGQGSKENIIHEIWVKNGTVVGESSYHQLIKNLRRKLKLAGLSCSMIKTIPRYGVVFVNYDQGSIAESNSSDDERRVGDASEELTVYIEEAELAKCDNELILPDDENEEKKSPHSVKPDDEVKIKKVPYKLAFIVFVLALLWPLVFLVHKSSLTTFPFDITVENVKFHFLTSEQMSQKNFNEIKRNVPSGVKDVYIASNGPKVWIAKCNKEISQKDSQCQYEYFSIY
;
A
#
# COMPACT_ATOMS: atom_id res chain seq x y z
N MET A 1 0.48 -25.16 -5.47
CA MET A 1 0.67 -24.19 -4.37
C MET A 1 2.08 -24.37 -3.82
N THR A 2 2.84 -23.30 -3.55
CA THR A 2 4.22 -23.41 -3.01
C THR A 2 4.20 -23.72 -1.51
N PRO A 3 5.32 -24.20 -0.91
CA PRO A 3 5.39 -24.46 0.52
C PRO A 3 5.06 -23.22 1.38
N SER A 4 5.55 -22.04 0.99
CA SER A 4 5.26 -20.78 1.68
C SER A 4 3.77 -20.38 1.58
N GLU A 5 3.14 -20.58 0.43
CA GLU A 5 1.71 -20.29 0.27
C GLU A 5 0.85 -21.24 1.11
N LYS A 6 1.21 -22.54 1.14
CA LYS A 6 0.55 -23.54 1.99
C LYS A 6 0.68 -23.16 3.47
N LYS A 7 1.88 -22.80 3.91
CA LYS A 7 2.13 -22.41 5.30
C LYS A 7 1.40 -21.13 5.69
N LEU A 8 1.34 -20.14 4.79
CA LEU A 8 0.53 -18.93 4.98
C LEU A 8 -0.95 -19.29 5.18
N PHE A 9 -1.49 -20.18 4.34
CA PHE A 9 -2.89 -20.58 4.44
C PHE A 9 -3.19 -21.29 5.76
N GLU A 10 -2.33 -22.20 6.20
CA GLU A 10 -2.43 -22.86 7.53
C GLU A 10 -2.46 -21.82 8.67
N ILE A 11 -1.49 -20.91 8.72
CA ILE A 11 -1.41 -19.86 9.76
C ILE A 11 -2.68 -19.00 9.80
N VAL A 12 -3.23 -18.68 8.63
CA VAL A 12 -4.43 -17.84 8.49
C VAL A 12 -5.70 -18.60 8.90
N LEU A 13 -5.78 -19.90 8.63
CA LEU A 13 -6.87 -20.77 9.13
C LEU A 13 -6.82 -20.96 10.64
N ASP A 14 -5.62 -21.01 11.23
CA ASP A 14 -5.41 -21.10 12.68
C ASP A 14 -5.67 -19.78 13.42
N GLY A 15 -6.06 -18.72 12.70
CA GLY A 15 -6.33 -17.39 13.28
C GLY A 15 -5.07 -16.62 13.69
N GLN A 16 -3.87 -17.09 13.35
CA GLN A 16 -2.59 -16.49 13.75
C GLN A 16 -1.97 -15.61 12.66
N GLY A 17 -2.78 -15.02 11.79
CA GLY A 17 -2.33 -14.32 10.59
C GLY A 17 -1.73 -12.92 10.81
N SER A 18 -1.14 -12.63 11.98
CA SER A 18 -0.41 -11.38 12.16
C SER A 18 0.81 -11.31 11.23
N LYS A 19 1.15 -10.10 10.76
CA LYS A 19 2.24 -9.87 9.80
C LYS A 19 3.56 -10.43 10.34
N GLU A 20 3.85 -10.16 11.61
CA GLU A 20 5.06 -10.59 12.30
C GLU A 20 5.13 -12.12 12.40
N ASN A 21 4.03 -12.78 12.76
CA ASN A 21 3.97 -14.23 12.87
C ASN A 21 4.14 -14.91 11.51
N ILE A 22 3.48 -14.40 10.47
CA ILE A 22 3.64 -14.89 9.09
C ILE A 22 5.09 -14.75 8.63
N ILE A 23 5.70 -13.59 8.84
CA ILE A 23 7.10 -13.36 8.44
C ILE A 23 8.04 -14.32 9.18
N HIS A 24 7.79 -14.49 10.48
CA HIS A 24 8.59 -15.35 11.33
C HIS A 24 8.51 -16.83 10.94
N GLU A 25 7.29 -17.40 10.87
CA GLU A 25 7.08 -18.82 10.62
C GLU A 25 7.48 -19.27 9.20
N ILE A 26 7.39 -18.39 8.20
CA ILE A 26 7.67 -18.75 6.80
C ILE A 26 9.14 -18.54 6.45
N TRP A 27 9.76 -17.44 6.91
CA TRP A 27 11.11 -17.07 6.49
C TRP A 27 12.13 -17.07 7.63
N VAL A 28 11.88 -16.36 8.73
CA VAL A 28 12.89 -16.17 9.79
C VAL A 28 13.26 -17.50 10.45
N LYS A 29 12.28 -18.38 10.70
CA LYS A 29 12.48 -19.73 11.23
C LYS A 29 13.40 -20.59 10.36
N ASN A 30 13.42 -20.31 9.05
CA ASN A 30 14.26 -20.98 8.05
C ASN A 30 15.55 -20.20 7.76
N GLY A 31 15.90 -19.20 8.59
CA GLY A 31 17.10 -18.37 8.42
C GLY A 31 17.06 -17.41 7.24
N THR A 32 15.89 -17.17 6.65
CA THR A 32 15.72 -16.27 5.51
C THR A 32 15.16 -14.93 5.98
N VAL A 33 15.78 -13.82 5.55
CA VAL A 33 15.28 -12.46 5.80
C VAL A 33 14.65 -11.92 4.53
N VAL A 34 13.41 -11.44 4.62
CA VAL A 34 12.67 -10.88 3.49
C VAL A 34 12.15 -9.49 3.79
N GLY A 35 11.96 -8.69 2.74
CA GLY A 35 11.32 -7.39 2.83
C GLY A 35 9.79 -7.47 2.84
N GLU A 36 9.15 -6.34 3.14
CA GLU A 36 7.69 -6.20 3.16
C GLU A 36 7.03 -6.54 1.81
N SER A 37 7.72 -6.29 0.69
CA SER A 37 7.25 -6.65 -0.65
C SER A 37 7.00 -8.15 -0.82
N SER A 38 7.86 -9.01 -0.26
CA SER A 38 7.73 -10.46 -0.34
C SER A 38 6.50 -10.97 0.42
N TYR A 39 6.21 -10.36 1.58
CA TYR A 39 4.99 -10.64 2.35
C TYR A 39 3.73 -10.35 1.53
N HIS A 40 3.65 -9.16 0.93
CA HIS A 40 2.48 -8.78 0.12
C HIS A 40 2.35 -9.62 -1.15
N GLN A 41 3.45 -9.99 -1.80
CA GLN A 41 3.44 -10.88 -2.96
C GLN A 41 2.91 -12.27 -2.60
N LEU A 42 3.30 -12.80 -1.44
CA LEU A 42 2.82 -14.11 -0.98
C LEU A 42 1.30 -14.13 -0.80
N ILE A 43 0.74 -13.08 -0.19
CA ILE A 43 -0.72 -12.94 -0.02
C ILE A 43 -1.42 -12.82 -1.36
N LYS A 44 -0.89 -11.99 -2.27
CA LYS A 44 -1.44 -11.83 -3.63
C LYS A 44 -1.46 -13.17 -4.39
N ASN A 45 -0.37 -13.93 -4.31
CA ASN A 45 -0.26 -15.23 -4.96
C ASN A 45 -1.22 -16.26 -4.37
N LEU A 46 -1.37 -16.27 -3.04
CA LEU A 46 -2.34 -17.12 -2.34
C LEU A 46 -3.78 -16.82 -2.81
N ARG A 47 -4.20 -15.55 -2.79
CA ARG A 47 -5.54 -15.15 -3.28
C ARG A 47 -5.79 -15.59 -4.72
N ARG A 48 -4.81 -15.40 -5.60
CA ARG A 48 -4.90 -15.84 -7.00
C ARG A 48 -5.11 -17.35 -7.12
N LYS A 49 -4.39 -18.15 -6.34
CA LYS A 49 -4.50 -19.62 -6.37
C LYS A 49 -5.81 -20.12 -5.78
N LEU A 50 -6.33 -19.46 -4.75
CA LEU A 50 -7.67 -19.74 -4.23
C LEU A 50 -8.75 -19.47 -5.29
N LYS A 51 -8.65 -18.34 -6.01
CA LYS A 51 -9.55 -18.04 -7.15
C LYS A 51 -9.51 -19.13 -8.22
N LEU A 52 -8.32 -19.58 -8.61
CA LEU A 52 -8.16 -20.66 -9.59
C LEU A 52 -8.76 -21.99 -9.11
N ALA A 53 -8.82 -22.22 -7.79
CA ALA A 53 -9.46 -23.38 -7.19
C ALA A 53 -10.99 -23.23 -7.01
N GLY A 54 -11.58 -22.12 -7.50
CA GLY A 54 -13.02 -21.84 -7.37
C GLY A 54 -13.44 -21.24 -6.03
N LEU A 55 -12.48 -20.84 -5.18
CA LEU A 55 -12.75 -20.18 -3.89
C LEU A 55 -12.74 -18.66 -4.05
N SER A 56 -13.57 -17.96 -3.25
CA SER A 56 -13.61 -16.50 -3.29
C SER A 56 -12.31 -15.88 -2.80
N CYS A 57 -11.79 -14.88 -3.52
CA CYS A 57 -10.68 -14.03 -3.06
C CYS A 57 -10.96 -13.35 -1.72
N SER A 58 -12.24 -13.16 -1.38
CA SER A 58 -12.69 -12.49 -0.18
C SER A 58 -12.56 -13.35 1.09
N MET A 59 -12.24 -14.65 0.97
CA MET A 59 -11.93 -15.51 2.11
C MET A 59 -10.65 -15.11 2.84
N ILE A 60 -9.77 -14.31 2.22
CA ILE A 60 -8.52 -13.84 2.82
C ILE A 60 -8.52 -12.31 2.85
N LYS A 61 -8.87 -11.73 3.99
CA LYS A 61 -8.95 -10.28 4.19
C LYS A 61 -7.69 -9.74 4.83
N THR A 62 -7.20 -8.60 4.35
CA THR A 62 -6.07 -7.91 4.98
C THR A 62 -6.59 -6.88 5.98
N ILE A 63 -6.03 -6.88 7.18
CA ILE A 63 -6.27 -5.85 8.19
C ILE A 63 -5.04 -4.95 8.23
N PRO A 64 -5.16 -3.65 7.86
CA PRO A 64 -4.05 -2.71 7.89
C PRO A 64 -3.34 -2.73 9.25
N ARG A 65 -2.01 -2.77 9.22
CA ARG A 65 -1.12 -2.79 10.42
C ARG A 65 -1.24 -4.01 11.33
N TYR A 66 -2.07 -5.00 10.99
CA TYR A 66 -2.20 -6.24 11.76
C TYR A 66 -1.72 -7.43 10.95
N GLY A 67 -2.31 -7.68 9.78
CA GLY A 67 -1.97 -8.85 8.99
C GLY A 67 -3.11 -9.32 8.11
N VAL A 68 -3.39 -10.62 8.14
CA VAL A 68 -4.36 -11.29 7.27
C VAL A 68 -5.24 -12.22 8.10
N VAL A 69 -6.53 -12.28 7.77
CA VAL A 69 -7.49 -13.14 8.45
C VAL A 69 -8.28 -13.96 7.44
N PHE A 70 -8.66 -15.17 7.85
CA PHE A 70 -9.61 -15.99 7.12
C PHE A 70 -11.03 -15.52 7.44
N VAL A 71 -11.88 -15.38 6.43
CA VAL A 71 -13.29 -15.03 6.58
C VAL A 71 -14.12 -16.15 5.97
N ASN A 72 -14.93 -16.82 6.80
CA ASN A 72 -15.88 -17.82 6.34
C ASN A 72 -17.26 -17.16 6.18
N TYR A 73 -17.79 -17.14 4.96
CA TYR A 73 -19.09 -16.52 4.67
C TYR A 73 -20.29 -17.37 5.13
N ASP A 74 -20.07 -18.64 5.47
CA ASP A 74 -21.12 -19.53 5.98
C ASP A 74 -21.33 -19.39 7.51
N GLN A 75 -20.52 -18.57 8.19
CA GLN A 75 -20.68 -18.28 9.61
C GLN A 75 -20.76 -16.77 9.85
N GLY A 76 -21.96 -16.23 9.65
CA GLY A 76 -22.39 -15.02 10.35
C GLY A 76 -22.55 -15.30 11.85
N SER A 77 -21.44 -15.51 12.57
CA SER A 77 -21.37 -15.43 14.03
C SER A 77 -19.93 -15.62 14.47
N ILE A 78 -19.46 -14.65 15.24
CA ILE A 78 -18.19 -14.60 15.96
C ILE A 78 -17.88 -15.98 16.58
N ALA A 79 -16.79 -16.61 16.15
CA ALA A 79 -16.20 -17.72 16.88
C ALA A 79 -15.45 -17.13 18.09
N GLU A 80 -16.19 -16.80 19.14
CA GLU A 80 -15.65 -16.65 20.48
C GLU A 80 -15.17 -18.04 20.92
N SER A 81 -13.86 -18.25 20.86
CA SER A 81 -13.23 -19.35 21.57
C SER A 81 -13.26 -19.05 23.06
N ASN A 82 -14.36 -19.42 23.73
CA ASN A 82 -14.40 -19.54 25.18
C ASN A 82 -13.76 -20.87 25.61
N SER A 83 -12.62 -20.80 26.28
CA SER A 83 -12.24 -21.74 27.32
C SER A 83 -11.56 -21.02 28.49
N SER A 84 -12.38 -20.79 29.53
CA SER A 84 -12.12 -20.76 30.97
C SER A 84 -11.11 -19.77 31.58
N ASP A 85 -11.73 -18.83 32.33
CA ASP A 85 -11.45 -18.40 33.71
C ASP A 85 -10.28 -17.43 34.00
N ASP A 86 -10.59 -16.12 34.12
CA ASP A 86 -10.58 -15.44 35.42
C ASP A 86 -11.36 -14.09 35.38
N GLU A 87 -12.14 -13.83 36.44
CA GLU A 87 -13.06 -12.69 36.57
C GLU A 87 -12.35 -11.35 36.84
N ARG A 88 -12.80 -10.28 36.15
CA ARG A 88 -13.17 -8.96 36.76
C ARG A 88 -13.75 -7.95 35.75
N ARG A 89 -15.06 -7.68 35.89
CA ARG A 89 -15.74 -6.36 36.10
C ARG A 89 -15.11 -5.12 35.39
N VAL A 90 -15.79 -4.28 34.59
CA VAL A 90 -17.17 -3.72 34.58
C VAL A 90 -17.49 -3.05 33.21
N GLY A 91 -18.73 -3.22 32.71
CA GLY A 91 -19.63 -2.26 32.01
C GLY A 91 -19.11 -1.47 30.80
N ASP A 92 -19.50 -1.76 29.55
CA ASP A 92 -20.83 -1.71 28.88
C ASP A 92 -21.29 -0.31 28.44
N ALA A 93 -21.25 -0.15 27.11
CA ALA A 93 -22.05 0.65 26.17
C ALA A 93 -21.18 0.79 24.89
N SER A 94 -21.22 -0.13 23.91
CA SER A 94 -22.25 -0.28 22.86
C SER A 94 -22.70 1.09 22.34
N GLU A 95 -22.67 1.46 21.05
CA GLU A 95 -22.82 0.68 19.82
C GLU A 95 -22.65 1.72 18.68
N GLU A 96 -21.77 1.48 17.69
CA GLU A 96 -21.85 1.97 16.29
C GLU A 96 -20.47 1.88 15.65
N LEU A 97 -20.19 0.80 14.92
CA LEU A 97 -19.36 0.90 13.71
C LEU A 97 -19.67 -0.24 12.74
N THR A 98 -20.94 -0.29 12.34
CA THR A 98 -21.36 -1.03 11.16
C THR A 98 -20.94 -0.29 9.88
N VAL A 99 -20.27 -1.03 9.00
CA VAL A 99 -20.33 -0.93 7.54
C VAL A 99 -19.71 0.32 6.91
N TYR A 100 -18.41 0.27 6.59
CA TYR A 100 -17.82 1.02 5.47
C TYR A 100 -16.56 0.32 4.92
N ILE A 101 -16.66 -0.96 4.54
CA ILE A 101 -15.66 -1.58 3.65
C ILE A 101 -16.37 -2.62 2.77
N GLU A 102 -17.21 -2.17 1.82
CA GLU A 102 -17.81 -3.10 0.85
C GLU A 102 -17.51 -2.79 -0.62
N GLU A 103 -17.06 -1.60 -1.01
CA GLU A 103 -16.95 -1.30 -2.46
C GLU A 103 -15.52 -1.15 -3.01
N ALA A 104 -14.49 -1.00 -2.17
CA ALA A 104 -13.14 -0.71 -2.68
C ALA A 104 -12.23 -1.95 -2.90
N GLU A 105 -12.48 -3.07 -2.21
CA GLU A 105 -11.63 -4.27 -2.34
C GLU A 105 -12.11 -5.27 -3.40
N LEU A 106 -13.40 -5.26 -3.77
CA LEU A 106 -13.94 -6.14 -4.80
C LEU A 106 -13.45 -5.77 -6.21
N ALA A 107 -13.25 -4.48 -6.47
CA ALA A 107 -12.84 -3.97 -7.78
C ALA A 107 -11.38 -4.26 -8.15
N LYS A 108 -10.54 -4.76 -7.23
CA LYS A 108 -9.10 -4.93 -7.45
C LYS A 108 -8.67 -6.34 -7.86
N CYS A 109 -9.62 -7.28 -7.97
CA CYS A 109 -9.33 -8.65 -8.41
C CYS A 109 -9.58 -8.89 -9.92
N ASP A 110 -10.04 -7.87 -10.66
CA ASP A 110 -10.49 -8.03 -12.05
C ASP A 110 -9.62 -7.34 -13.11
N ASN A 111 -8.59 -6.60 -12.72
CA ASN A 111 -7.60 -6.09 -13.66
C ASN A 111 -6.32 -6.92 -13.56
N GLU A 112 -6.11 -7.82 -14.52
CA GLU A 112 -5.03 -7.70 -15.52
C GLU A 112 -4.83 -9.02 -16.29
N LEU A 113 -5.09 -8.94 -17.60
CA LEU A 113 -4.57 -9.73 -18.73
C LEU A 113 -4.32 -11.23 -18.52
N ILE A 114 -5.20 -12.03 -19.13
CA ILE A 114 -4.91 -13.41 -19.52
C ILE A 114 -3.77 -13.37 -20.56
N LEU A 115 -2.56 -13.74 -20.16
CA LEU A 115 -1.55 -14.25 -21.09
C LEU A 115 -1.83 -15.75 -21.26
N PRO A 116 -1.98 -16.26 -22.49
CA PRO A 116 -2.10 -17.69 -22.69
C PRO A 116 -0.77 -18.38 -22.37
N ASP A 117 -0.86 -19.41 -21.52
CA ASP A 117 0.16 -20.44 -21.35
C ASP A 117 0.39 -21.13 -22.70
N ASP A 118 1.64 -21.21 -23.13
CA ASP A 118 2.06 -22.03 -24.27
C ASP A 118 3.06 -23.08 -23.77
N GLU A 119 2.53 -24.07 -23.05
CA GLU A 119 3.13 -25.40 -22.98
C GLU A 119 2.49 -26.24 -24.09
N ASN A 120 3.23 -26.46 -25.18
CA ASN A 120 3.07 -27.67 -25.98
C ASN A 120 4.40 -28.05 -26.64
N GLU A 121 5.01 -29.09 -26.08
CA GLU A 121 5.93 -29.95 -26.78
C GLU A 121 5.20 -30.62 -27.96
N GLU A 122 5.62 -30.34 -29.19
CA GLU A 122 5.39 -31.28 -30.28
C GLU A 122 6.69 -31.52 -31.05
N LYS A 123 7.16 -32.78 -30.94
CA LYS A 123 8.27 -33.35 -31.71
C LYS A 123 8.00 -33.20 -33.21
N LYS A 124 8.92 -32.57 -33.95
CA LYS A 124 9.10 -32.83 -35.38
C LYS A 124 10.56 -32.99 -35.79
N SER A 125 10.78 -34.11 -36.47
CA SER A 125 12.01 -34.62 -37.08
C SER A 125 12.50 -33.73 -38.25
N PRO A 126 13.73 -33.90 -38.75
CA PRO A 126 14.50 -32.85 -39.42
C PRO A 126 14.08 -32.64 -40.87
N HIS A 127 13.88 -31.37 -41.24
CA HIS A 127 13.81 -30.95 -42.64
C HIS A 127 14.88 -29.91 -42.92
N SER A 128 15.94 -30.38 -43.60
CA SER A 128 16.61 -29.73 -44.73
C SER A 128 16.53 -28.20 -44.77
N VAL A 129 17.53 -27.55 -44.17
CA VAL A 129 17.84 -26.13 -44.39
C VAL A 129 18.26 -25.94 -45.85
N LYS A 130 17.46 -25.19 -46.62
CA LYS A 130 17.89 -24.57 -47.88
C LYS A 130 18.36 -23.13 -47.57
N PRO A 131 19.41 -22.65 -48.25
CA PRO A 131 19.98 -21.34 -47.99
C PRO A 131 19.22 -20.23 -48.75
N ASP A 132 19.36 -19.02 -48.22
CA ASP A 132 19.22 -17.72 -48.87
C ASP A 132 17.80 -17.20 -49.13
N ASP A 133 17.16 -16.69 -48.05
CA ASP A 133 16.26 -15.55 -48.16
C ASP A 133 17.00 -14.29 -47.68
N GLU A 134 17.42 -13.46 -48.64
CA GLU A 134 17.97 -12.13 -48.37
C GLU A 134 16.95 -11.28 -47.60
N VAL A 135 17.25 -11.02 -46.33
CA VAL A 135 16.48 -10.10 -45.49
C VAL A 135 16.62 -8.70 -46.07
N LYS A 136 15.61 -8.25 -46.83
CA LYS A 136 15.48 -6.88 -47.31
C LYS A 136 15.30 -5.93 -46.14
N ILE A 137 16.40 -5.36 -45.65
CA ILE A 137 16.41 -4.29 -44.64
C ILE A 137 15.66 -3.09 -45.23
N LYS A 138 14.40 -2.92 -44.81
CA LYS A 138 13.61 -1.73 -45.16
C LYS A 138 14.31 -0.51 -44.58
N LYS A 139 14.82 0.37 -45.44
CA LYS A 139 15.43 1.64 -45.06
C LYS A 139 14.36 2.48 -44.37
N VAL A 140 14.46 2.60 -43.04
CA VAL A 140 13.61 3.51 -42.27
C VAL A 140 13.89 4.93 -42.79
N PRO A 141 12.87 5.70 -43.19
CA PRO A 141 13.09 7.04 -43.69
C PRO A 141 13.76 7.89 -42.60
N TYR A 142 14.87 8.55 -42.94
CA TYR A 142 15.71 9.30 -42.00
C TYR A 142 14.93 10.32 -41.17
N LYS A 143 13.82 10.86 -41.72
CA LYS A 143 12.92 11.77 -41.02
C LYS A 143 12.28 11.15 -39.77
N LEU A 144 11.95 9.86 -39.82
CA LEU A 144 11.31 9.15 -38.72
C LEU A 144 12.32 8.83 -37.61
N ALA A 145 13.55 8.45 -37.99
CA ALA A 145 14.66 8.29 -37.04
C ALA A 145 15.02 9.60 -36.34
N PHE A 146 15.00 10.73 -37.07
CA PHE A 146 15.26 12.05 -36.49
C PHE A 146 14.18 12.47 -35.47
N ILE A 147 12.90 12.23 -35.75
CA ILE A 147 11.81 12.53 -34.81
C ILE A 147 11.96 11.72 -33.52
N VAL A 148 12.24 10.42 -33.62
CA VAL A 148 12.45 9.56 -32.45
C VAL A 148 13.64 10.03 -31.62
N PHE A 149 14.74 10.42 -32.26
CA PHE A 149 15.91 10.96 -31.58
C PHE A 149 15.62 12.28 -30.86
N VAL A 150 14.88 13.20 -31.49
CA VAL A 150 14.48 14.46 -30.85
C VAL A 150 13.55 14.21 -29.66
N LEU A 151 12.57 13.31 -29.78
CA LEU A 151 11.68 12.96 -28.66
C LEU A 151 12.45 12.31 -27.51
N ALA A 152 13.42 11.44 -27.81
CA ALA A 152 14.28 10.83 -26.81
C ALA A 152 15.16 11.86 -26.08
N LEU A 153 15.58 12.93 -26.74
CA LEU A 153 16.34 14.03 -26.12
C LEU A 153 15.47 15.01 -25.34
N LEU A 154 14.22 15.22 -25.77
CA LEU A 154 13.28 16.14 -25.09
C LEU A 154 12.63 15.50 -23.86
N TRP A 155 12.44 14.17 -23.84
CA TRP A 155 11.80 13.47 -22.72
C TRP A 155 12.49 13.68 -21.35
N PRO A 156 13.84 13.62 -21.24
CA PRO A 156 14.54 13.94 -19.99
C PRO A 156 14.33 15.38 -19.52
N LEU A 157 14.23 16.34 -20.44
CA LEU A 157 14.01 17.75 -20.10
C LEU A 157 12.60 17.94 -19.52
N VAL A 158 11.59 17.31 -20.12
CA VAL A 158 10.22 17.30 -19.59
C VAL A 158 10.18 16.65 -18.21
N PHE A 159 10.87 15.53 -18.02
CA PHE A 159 10.96 14.84 -16.72
C PHE A 159 11.65 15.69 -15.65
N LEU A 160 12.70 16.43 -15.99
CA LEU A 160 13.41 17.32 -15.07
C LEU A 160 12.53 18.49 -14.61
N VAL A 161 11.75 19.08 -15.52
CA VAL A 161 10.80 20.15 -15.18
C VAL A 161 9.68 19.59 -14.29
N HIS A 162 9.15 18.41 -14.61
CA HIS A 162 8.05 17.82 -13.83
C HIS A 162 8.47 17.32 -12.43
N LYS A 163 9.74 16.93 -12.23
CA LYS A 163 10.24 16.49 -10.91
C LYS A 163 10.31 17.60 -9.86
N SER A 164 10.20 18.86 -10.24
CA SER A 164 10.45 20.01 -9.36
C SER A 164 9.32 20.35 -8.37
N SER A 165 8.23 19.59 -8.31
CA SER A 165 7.10 19.88 -7.44
C SER A 165 6.52 18.63 -6.76
N LEU A 166 7.35 17.83 -6.08
CA LEU A 166 6.81 17.00 -4.99
C LEU A 166 6.67 17.88 -3.75
N THR A 167 5.54 18.55 -3.62
CA THR A 167 5.16 19.25 -2.39
C THR A 167 4.82 18.21 -1.32
N THR A 168 5.66 18.08 -0.29
CA THR A 168 5.47 17.14 0.83
C THR A 168 4.13 17.34 1.56
N PHE A 169 3.56 18.54 1.47
CA PHE A 169 2.25 18.91 2.00
C PHE A 169 1.44 19.59 0.89
N PRO A 170 0.52 18.86 0.22
CA PRO A 170 -0.23 19.41 -0.92
C PRO A 170 -1.36 20.35 -0.51
N PHE A 171 -1.70 20.44 0.78
CA PHE A 171 -2.76 21.30 1.30
C PHE A 171 -2.20 22.30 2.30
N ASP A 172 -2.53 23.58 2.14
CA ASP A 172 -2.23 24.62 3.11
C ASP A 172 -3.40 25.59 3.35
N ILE A 173 -3.50 26.11 4.58
CA ILE A 173 -4.41 27.19 4.94
C ILE A 173 -3.65 28.23 5.76
N THR A 174 -3.87 29.51 5.49
CA THR A 174 -3.25 30.59 6.27
C THR A 174 -4.28 31.22 7.19
N VAL A 175 -3.98 31.25 8.50
CA VAL A 175 -4.84 31.85 9.53
C VAL A 175 -3.98 32.70 10.44
N GLU A 176 -4.36 33.97 10.66
CA GLU A 176 -3.68 34.88 11.60
C GLU A 176 -2.15 34.97 11.38
N ASN A 177 -1.71 35.02 10.11
CA ASN A 177 -0.31 35.03 9.67
C ASN A 177 0.50 33.75 9.96
N VAL A 178 -0.17 32.66 10.32
CA VAL A 178 0.41 31.33 10.44
C VAL A 178 -0.11 30.46 9.30
N LYS A 179 0.81 29.85 8.54
CA LYS A 179 0.47 28.89 7.50
C LYS A 179 0.46 27.48 8.08
N PHE A 180 -0.65 26.79 7.93
CA PHE A 180 -0.79 25.41 8.33
C PHE A 180 -0.75 24.51 7.10
N HIS A 181 0.06 23.46 7.15
CA HIS A 181 0.32 22.53 6.06
C HIS A 181 -0.17 21.12 6.46
N PHE A 182 -0.88 20.44 5.58
CA PHE A 182 -1.50 19.13 5.82
C PHE A 182 -1.26 18.15 4.68
N LEU A 183 -1.27 16.84 5.00
CA LEU A 183 -1.19 15.79 3.98
C LEU A 183 -2.56 15.48 3.37
N THR A 184 -3.64 15.51 4.16
CA THR A 184 -5.00 15.25 3.69
C THR A 184 -6.00 16.22 4.31
N SER A 185 -7.12 16.47 3.63
CA SER A 185 -8.21 17.31 4.15
C SER A 185 -8.93 16.67 5.35
N GLU A 186 -8.97 15.34 5.42
CA GLU A 186 -9.61 14.57 6.50
C GLU A 186 -8.83 14.60 7.83
N GLN A 187 -7.55 14.94 7.81
CA GLN A 187 -6.68 14.97 9.00
C GLN A 187 -7.09 16.02 10.04
N MET A 188 -8.09 16.84 9.74
CA MET A 188 -8.42 18.02 10.51
C MET A 188 -9.90 18.08 10.87
N SER A 189 -10.28 17.42 11.96
CA SER A 189 -11.53 17.75 12.64
C SER A 189 -11.48 19.21 13.11
N GLN A 190 -12.56 19.95 12.91
CA GLN A 190 -12.66 21.37 13.27
C GLN A 190 -12.33 21.62 14.75
N LYS A 191 -12.63 20.65 15.62
CA LYS A 191 -12.28 20.67 17.05
C LYS A 191 -10.77 20.68 17.27
N ASN A 192 -10.05 19.75 16.63
CA ASN A 192 -8.60 19.61 16.77
C ASN A 192 -7.89 20.82 16.16
N PHE A 193 -8.37 21.35 15.03
CA PHE A 193 -7.80 22.56 14.45
C PHE A 193 -7.86 23.76 15.40
N ASN A 194 -9.03 23.98 16.02
CA ASN A 194 -9.23 25.09 16.94
C ASN A 194 -8.39 24.97 18.22
N GLU A 195 -8.09 23.75 18.64
CA GLU A 195 -7.17 23.50 19.76
C GLU A 195 -5.72 23.81 19.39
N ILE A 196 -5.26 23.31 18.24
CA ILE A 196 -3.91 23.55 17.74
C ILE A 196 -3.70 25.05 17.50
N LYS A 197 -4.69 25.72 16.90
CA LYS A 197 -4.69 27.17 16.67
C LYS A 197 -4.50 27.97 17.95
N ARG A 198 -5.17 27.57 19.05
CA ARG A 198 -5.06 28.27 20.34
C ARG A 198 -3.69 28.11 21.01
N ASN A 199 -2.98 27.04 20.69
CA ASN A 199 -1.70 26.68 21.30
C ASN A 199 -0.49 26.98 20.39
N VAL A 200 -0.61 27.91 19.43
CA VAL A 200 0.53 28.34 18.60
C VAL A 200 1.32 29.42 19.33
N PRO A 201 2.62 29.19 19.66
CA PRO A 201 3.46 30.19 20.29
C PRO A 201 3.70 31.42 19.40
N SER A 202 3.89 32.58 20.02
CA SER A 202 4.33 33.79 19.33
C SER A 202 5.68 33.58 18.64
N GLY A 203 5.73 33.80 17.32
CA GLY A 203 6.95 33.66 16.51
C GLY A 203 6.96 32.46 15.56
N VAL A 204 5.96 31.58 15.64
CA VAL A 204 5.72 30.51 14.67
C VAL A 204 5.06 31.09 13.42
N LYS A 205 5.52 30.68 12.24
CA LYS A 205 4.98 31.08 10.94
C LYS A 205 4.41 29.92 10.16
N ASP A 206 4.96 28.73 10.34
CA ASP A 206 4.58 27.52 9.62
C ASP A 206 4.27 26.41 10.60
N VAL A 207 3.12 25.75 10.45
CA VAL A 207 2.71 24.60 11.25
C VAL A 207 2.46 23.44 10.31
N TYR A 208 3.21 22.36 10.47
CA TYR A 208 3.07 21.15 9.65
C TYR A 208 2.36 20.07 10.46
N ILE A 209 1.33 19.48 9.89
CA ILE A 209 0.57 18.43 10.54
C ILE A 209 0.57 17.19 9.66
N ALA A 210 0.96 16.08 10.26
CA ALA A 210 0.94 14.76 9.63
C ALA A 210 0.28 13.76 10.57
N SER A 211 -0.61 12.91 10.06
CA SER A 211 -1.15 11.80 10.83
C SER A 211 -0.64 10.45 10.32
N ASN A 212 -0.52 9.51 11.26
CA ASN A 212 -0.24 8.12 10.97
C ASN A 212 -1.24 7.24 11.74
N GLY A 213 -2.48 7.20 11.25
CA GLY A 213 -3.62 6.58 11.93
C GLY A 213 -4.10 7.47 13.09
N PRO A 214 -4.16 6.97 14.34
CA PRO A 214 -4.61 7.76 15.49
C PRO A 214 -3.56 8.78 15.96
N LYS A 215 -2.30 8.62 15.53
CA LYS A 215 -1.18 9.48 15.97
C LYS A 215 -1.08 10.69 15.07
N VAL A 216 -1.09 11.87 15.66
CA VAL A 216 -0.89 13.14 14.98
C VAL A 216 0.43 13.76 15.42
N TRP A 217 1.20 14.20 14.44
CA TRP A 217 2.47 14.90 14.59
C TRP A 217 2.27 16.34 14.16
N ILE A 218 2.69 17.28 15.00
CA ILE A 218 2.67 18.70 14.72
C ILE A 218 4.12 19.21 14.80
N ALA A 219 4.59 19.88 13.75
CA ALA A 219 5.82 20.66 13.79
C ALA A 219 5.49 22.14 13.67
N LYS A 220 5.82 22.92 14.70
CA LYS A 220 5.61 24.38 14.75
C LYS A 220 6.95 25.07 14.47
N CYS A 221 7.09 25.67 13.30
CA CYS A 221 8.33 26.23 12.80
C CYS A 221 8.25 27.77 12.66
N ASN A 222 9.36 28.45 12.94
CA ASN A 222 9.48 29.89 12.71
C ASN A 222 9.67 30.28 11.23
N LYS A 223 10.00 29.31 10.38
CA LYS A 223 10.26 29.40 8.94
C LYS A 223 9.86 28.06 8.28
N GLU A 224 9.90 28.00 6.96
CA GLU A 224 9.69 26.75 6.23
C GLU A 224 10.64 25.64 6.69
N ILE A 225 10.11 24.42 6.84
CA ILE A 225 10.84 23.25 7.34
C ILE A 225 12.05 22.86 6.47
N SER A 226 12.06 23.26 5.21
CA SER A 226 13.17 23.02 4.27
C SER A 226 14.37 23.95 4.48
N GLN A 227 14.19 25.06 5.23
CA GLN A 227 15.25 26.05 5.45
C GLN A 227 16.21 25.59 6.55
N LYS A 228 17.52 25.79 6.31
CA LYS A 228 18.61 25.31 7.17
C LYS A 228 18.59 25.86 8.61
N ASP A 229 18.01 27.04 8.81
CA ASP A 229 17.91 27.72 10.10
C ASP A 229 16.48 27.69 10.68
N SER A 230 15.66 26.73 10.24
CA SER A 230 14.31 26.55 10.78
C SER A 230 14.39 25.96 12.18
N GLN A 231 13.83 26.68 13.15
CA GLN A 231 13.62 26.18 14.51
C GLN A 231 12.19 25.67 14.58
N CYS A 232 12.05 24.36 14.70
CA CYS A 232 10.78 23.67 14.79
C CYS A 232 10.61 23.02 16.18
N GLN A 233 9.46 23.26 16.79
CA GLN A 233 9.01 22.53 17.98
C GLN A 233 8.09 21.40 17.56
N TYR A 234 8.33 20.21 18.08
CA TYR A 234 7.57 19.01 17.72
C TYR A 234 6.66 18.60 18.87
N GLU A 235 5.40 18.40 18.54
CA GLU A 235 4.38 17.89 19.45
C GLU A 235 3.74 16.66 18.82
N TYR A 236 3.35 15.72 19.66
CA TYR A 236 2.58 14.56 19.22
C TYR A 236 1.42 14.33 20.18
N PHE A 237 0.30 13.88 19.64
CA PHE A 237 -0.84 13.44 20.43
C PHE A 237 -1.56 12.30 19.72
N SER A 238 -2.36 11.56 20.47
CA SER A 238 -3.18 10.48 19.95
C SER A 238 -4.64 10.88 20.01
N ILE A 239 -5.41 10.61 18.96
CA ILE A 239 -6.85 10.91 18.87
C ILE A 239 -7.70 9.78 19.51
N TYR A 240 -7.14 9.01 20.43
CA TYR A 240 -7.90 7.99 21.17
C TYR A 240 -8.63 8.62 22.36
#